data_AF-A0A8B1NBW9-F1
#
_entry.id   AF-A0A8B1NBW9-F1
#
_cell.length_a   1.000
_cell.length_b   1.000
_cell.length_c   1.000
_cell.angle_alpha   90.00
_cell.angle_beta   90.00
_cell.angle_gamma   90.00
#
_symmetry.space_group_name_H-M   'P 1'
#
loop_
_entity.id
_entity.type
_entity.pdbx_description
1 polymer ?
#
loop_
_entity_poly.entity_id
_entity_poly.type
_entity_poly.pdbx_seq_one_letter_code
_entity_poly.pdbx_strand_id
1 'polypeptide(L)'
;MPKKSPVGSKIHKVLAEARTVEPYPVWMTWEGVARQVYGYSFETRNAQQCVSRLSSVGVVRYSSGRTAGPRIWPTSVEQWMLRQVRRVFTNAMLPVDSPQYRPPTSEEVLEAFANGLHDQKVSVNLGEVVALVNQCCKTSFDAADVMWWRLGLERRRTEEREVCLSRLGGAMGNLLAERQRQEVEARKVWLGPWRVDPERLTECPCCRQEIASQSVFSQGVRAG
;
A
#
# COMPACT_ATOMS: atom_id res chain seq x y z
N MET A 1 -14.83 -17.04 -34.26
CA MET A 1 -13.86 -15.93 -34.39
C MET A 1 -13.25 -15.96 -35.78
N PRO A 2 -13.21 -14.83 -36.52
CA PRO A 2 -12.60 -14.83 -37.85
C PRO A 2 -11.12 -15.24 -37.74
N LYS A 3 -10.68 -16.17 -38.60
CA LYS A 3 -9.29 -16.66 -38.64
C LYS A 3 -8.37 -15.45 -38.89
N LYS A 4 -7.47 -15.16 -37.95
CA LYS A 4 -6.47 -14.10 -38.10
C LYS A 4 -5.65 -14.38 -39.36
N SER A 5 -5.54 -13.38 -40.24
CA SER A 5 -4.70 -13.52 -41.44
C SER A 5 -3.23 -13.76 -41.02
N PRO A 6 -2.42 -14.50 -41.79
CA PRO A 6 -1.02 -14.77 -41.45
C PRO A 6 -0.22 -13.48 -41.19
N VAL A 7 -0.52 -12.43 -41.95
CA VAL A 7 0.07 -11.09 -41.79
C VAL A 7 -0.42 -10.41 -40.50
N GLY A 8 -1.71 -10.49 -40.19
CA GLY A 8 -2.26 -9.95 -38.95
C GLY A 8 -1.67 -10.61 -37.70
N SER A 9 -1.45 -11.93 -37.75
CA SER A 9 -0.76 -12.67 -36.68
C SER A 9 0.70 -12.23 -36.52
N LYS A 10 1.42 -11.99 -37.64
CA LYS A 10 2.79 -11.44 -37.59
C LYS A 10 2.84 -10.03 -36.99
N ILE A 11 1.95 -9.13 -37.41
CA ILE A 11 1.83 -7.78 -36.83
C ILE A 11 1.59 -7.86 -35.32
N HIS A 12 0.66 -8.73 -34.89
CA HIS A 12 0.37 -8.90 -33.47
C HIS A 12 1.57 -9.45 -32.70
N LYS A 13 2.31 -10.40 -33.28
CA LYS A 13 3.53 -10.96 -32.66
C LYS A 13 4.60 -9.87 -32.49
N VAL A 14 4.86 -9.11 -33.54
CA VAL A 14 5.81 -7.97 -33.52
C VAL A 14 5.45 -6.95 -32.44
N LEU A 15 4.17 -6.56 -32.36
CA LEU A 15 3.71 -5.61 -31.34
C LEU A 15 3.75 -6.20 -29.92
N ALA A 16 3.53 -7.49 -29.77
CA ALA A 16 3.63 -8.17 -28.47
C ALA A 16 5.09 -8.31 -28.02
N GLU A 17 6.02 -8.59 -28.93
CA GLU A 17 7.47 -8.67 -28.65
C GLU A 17 8.06 -7.29 -28.36
N ALA A 18 7.57 -6.25 -29.04
CA ALA A 18 7.96 -4.89 -28.73
C ALA A 18 7.54 -4.48 -27.30
N ARG A 19 6.62 -5.20 -26.65
CA ARG A 19 6.10 -4.85 -25.32
C ARG A 19 7.16 -5.06 -24.22
N THR A 20 8.02 -4.06 -24.04
CA THR A 20 9.07 -4.00 -23.03
C THR A 20 8.53 -3.50 -21.68
N VAL A 21 7.85 -4.39 -20.94
CA VAL A 21 7.61 -4.31 -19.47
C VAL A 21 6.77 -3.13 -18.95
N GLU A 22 6.57 -2.04 -19.69
CA GLU A 22 5.77 -0.90 -19.27
C GLU A 22 4.28 -1.28 -19.13
N PRO A 23 3.56 -0.69 -18.14
CA PRO A 23 2.13 -0.89 -18.00
C PRO A 23 1.32 -0.20 -19.12
N TYR A 24 1.98 0.55 -20.00
CA TYR A 24 1.44 1.32 -21.11
C TYR A 24 2.16 1.01 -22.42
N PRO A 25 1.50 1.22 -23.57
CA PRO A 25 1.71 0.34 -24.70
C PRO A 25 2.99 0.71 -25.43
N VAL A 26 3.85 -0.28 -25.59
CA VAL A 26 4.85 -0.23 -26.64
C VAL A 26 4.13 -0.26 -27.97
N TRP A 27 4.04 0.92 -28.56
CA TRP A 27 3.63 1.11 -29.93
C TRP A 27 4.90 1.14 -30.78
N MET A 28 4.73 0.85 -32.06
CA MET A 28 5.83 0.91 -33.01
C MET A 28 5.45 1.88 -34.11
N THR A 29 6.45 2.52 -34.73
CA THR A 29 6.19 3.35 -35.91
C THR A 29 5.66 2.47 -37.05
N TRP A 30 4.86 3.06 -37.95
CA TRP A 30 4.37 2.34 -39.14
C TRP A 30 5.51 1.76 -39.98
N GLU A 31 6.62 2.49 -40.08
CA GLU A 31 7.83 2.04 -40.76
C GLU A 31 8.46 0.83 -40.05
N GLY A 32 8.60 0.88 -38.72
CA GLY A 32 9.17 -0.21 -37.94
C GLY A 32 8.37 -1.50 -38.06
N VAL A 33 7.03 -1.41 -37.96
CA VAL A 33 6.15 -2.57 -38.15
C VAL A 33 6.23 -3.09 -39.58
N ALA A 34 6.15 -2.20 -40.57
CA ALA A 34 6.17 -2.62 -41.97
C ALA A 34 7.49 -3.31 -42.35
N ARG A 35 8.63 -2.78 -41.88
CA ARG A 35 9.96 -3.37 -42.07
C ARG A 35 10.07 -4.76 -41.43
N GLN A 36 9.58 -4.94 -40.21
CA GLN A 36 9.64 -6.25 -39.54
C GLN A 36 8.68 -7.29 -40.13
N VAL A 37 7.54 -6.86 -40.66
CA VAL A 37 6.51 -7.77 -41.19
C VAL A 37 6.75 -8.13 -42.66
N TYR A 38 7.19 -7.16 -43.46
CA TYR A 38 7.32 -7.28 -44.93
C TYR A 38 8.77 -7.26 -45.44
N GLY A 39 9.78 -7.00 -44.60
CA GLY A 39 11.19 -6.98 -45.01
C GLY A 39 11.60 -5.67 -45.68
N TYR A 40 12.60 -5.69 -46.57
CA TYR A 40 13.23 -4.49 -47.16
C TYR A 40 12.38 -3.78 -48.22
N SER A 41 11.42 -4.45 -48.86
CA SER A 41 10.51 -3.89 -49.88
C SER A 41 9.16 -3.44 -49.29
N PHE A 42 9.17 -3.01 -48.04
CA PHE A 42 7.95 -2.75 -47.29
C PHE A 42 7.24 -1.46 -47.73
N GLU A 43 5.90 -1.50 -47.74
CA GLU A 43 5.06 -0.31 -47.84
C GLU A 43 4.26 -0.14 -46.54
N THR A 44 4.39 1.04 -45.93
CA THR A 44 3.65 1.38 -44.69
C THR A 44 2.14 1.32 -44.88
N ARG A 45 1.64 1.62 -46.09
CA ARG A 45 0.22 1.56 -46.45
C ARG A 45 -0.37 0.16 -46.29
N ASN A 46 0.39 -0.89 -46.62
CA ASN A 46 -0.06 -2.28 -46.50
C ASN A 46 -0.19 -2.69 -45.02
N ALA A 47 0.74 -2.26 -44.18
CA ALA A 47 0.64 -2.43 -42.73
C ALA A 47 -0.59 -1.70 -42.15
N GLN A 48 -0.83 -0.45 -42.56
CA GLN A 48 -1.98 0.34 -42.13
C GLN A 48 -3.31 -0.31 -42.51
N GLN A 49 -3.45 -0.76 -43.76
CA GLN A 49 -4.65 -1.47 -44.21
C GLN A 49 -4.87 -2.76 -43.43
N CYS A 50 -3.80 -3.53 -43.17
CA CYS A 50 -3.92 -4.75 -42.38
C CYS A 50 -4.36 -4.46 -40.94
N VAL A 51 -3.76 -3.47 -40.28
CA VAL A 51 -4.13 -3.05 -38.92
C VAL A 51 -5.57 -2.56 -38.84
N SER A 52 -6.08 -1.83 -39.84
CA SER A 52 -7.46 -1.35 -39.85
C SER A 52 -8.51 -2.48 -39.76
N ARG A 53 -8.13 -3.71 -40.11
CA ARG A 53 -8.97 -4.92 -40.05
C ARG A 53 -8.80 -5.71 -38.75
N LEU A 54 -7.86 -5.32 -37.88
CA LEU A 54 -7.59 -6.00 -36.60
C LEU A 54 -8.32 -5.30 -35.45
N SER A 55 -9.33 -5.94 -34.88
CA SER A 55 -10.09 -5.39 -33.75
C SER A 55 -9.29 -5.26 -32.45
N SER A 56 -8.23 -6.04 -32.28
CA SER A 56 -7.37 -6.03 -31.09
C SER A 56 -6.22 -5.00 -31.18
N VAL A 57 -6.08 -4.28 -32.29
CA VAL A 57 -5.00 -3.33 -32.53
C VAL A 57 -5.60 -1.94 -32.75
N GLY A 58 -5.10 -0.96 -32.00
CA GLY A 58 -5.44 0.45 -32.13
C GLY A 58 -4.38 1.23 -32.89
N VAL A 59 -4.73 2.48 -33.24
CA VAL A 59 -3.80 3.44 -33.86
C VAL A 59 -3.51 4.55 -32.87
N VAL A 60 -2.23 4.75 -32.56
CA VAL A 60 -1.74 5.90 -31.79
C VAL A 60 -1.65 7.10 -32.72
N ARG A 61 -2.11 8.25 -32.22
CA ARG A 61 -2.01 9.54 -32.92
C ARG A 61 -1.16 10.50 -32.10
N TYR A 62 -0.41 11.30 -32.81
CA TYR A 62 0.27 12.47 -32.27
C TYR A 62 -0.75 13.56 -31.89
N SER A 63 -0.31 14.52 -31.09
CA SER A 63 -1.08 15.74 -30.76
C SER A 63 -1.55 16.48 -32.02
N SER A 64 -0.75 16.43 -33.10
CA SER A 64 -1.08 16.98 -34.42
C SER A 64 -2.19 16.22 -35.19
N GLY A 65 -2.71 15.12 -34.64
CA GLY A 65 -3.70 14.25 -35.29
C GLY A 65 -3.12 13.26 -36.30
N ARG A 66 -1.83 13.37 -36.64
CA ARG A 66 -1.12 12.40 -37.51
C ARG A 66 -1.00 11.05 -36.82
N THR A 67 -1.08 9.96 -37.60
CA THR A 67 -0.94 8.61 -37.06
C THR A 67 0.52 8.27 -36.79
N ALA A 68 0.85 7.99 -35.53
CA ALA A 68 2.18 7.61 -35.10
C ALA A 68 2.51 6.15 -35.45
N GLY A 69 1.55 5.25 -35.19
CA GLY A 69 1.74 3.83 -35.41
C GLY A 69 0.70 2.96 -34.72
N PRO A 70 0.76 1.63 -34.92
CA PRO A 70 -0.18 0.72 -34.29
C PRO A 70 0.27 0.32 -32.87
N ARG A 71 -0.72 -0.05 -32.05
CA ARG A 71 -0.52 -0.63 -30.72
C ARG A 71 -1.56 -1.70 -30.44
N ILE A 72 -1.26 -2.65 -29.58
CA ILE A 72 -2.31 -3.55 -29.06
C ILE A 72 -3.23 -2.74 -28.13
N TRP A 73 -4.54 -2.93 -28.23
CA TRP A 73 -5.49 -2.29 -27.31
C TRP A 73 -5.26 -2.81 -25.88
N PRO A 74 -5.19 -1.92 -24.87
CA PRO A 74 -4.98 -2.38 -23.53
C PRO A 74 -6.16 -3.25 -23.06
N THR A 75 -5.88 -4.31 -22.32
CA THR A 75 -6.88 -5.18 -21.69
C THR A 75 -7.74 -4.39 -20.68
N SER A 76 -8.86 -4.93 -20.24
CA SER A 76 -9.71 -4.29 -19.23
C SER A 76 -8.93 -3.98 -17.93
N VAL A 77 -8.05 -4.89 -17.53
CA VAL A 77 -7.16 -4.76 -16.36
C VAL A 77 -6.13 -3.67 -16.57
N GLU A 78 -5.46 -3.66 -17.72
CA GLU A 78 -4.53 -2.59 -18.08
C GLU A 78 -5.27 -1.26 -18.07
N GLN A 79 -6.41 -1.12 -18.77
CA GLN A 79 -7.24 0.09 -18.80
C GLN A 79 -7.68 0.56 -17.41
N TRP A 80 -7.96 -0.36 -16.48
CA TRP A 80 -8.25 0.00 -15.10
C TRP A 80 -7.02 0.59 -14.43
N MET A 81 -5.87 -0.08 -14.52
CA MET A 81 -4.62 0.42 -13.97
C MET A 81 -4.27 1.78 -14.58
N LEU A 82 -4.57 1.96 -15.86
CA LEU A 82 -4.30 3.21 -16.55
C LEU A 82 -5.08 4.39 -15.95
N ARG A 83 -6.35 4.13 -15.63
CA ARG A 83 -7.22 5.12 -15.01
C ARG A 83 -6.75 5.47 -13.61
N GLN A 84 -6.25 4.50 -12.83
CA GLN A 84 -5.74 4.78 -11.49
C GLN A 84 -4.45 5.61 -11.54
N VAL A 85 -3.49 5.24 -12.39
CA VAL A 85 -2.27 6.03 -12.55
C VAL A 85 -2.59 7.45 -12.99
N ARG A 86 -3.53 7.64 -13.93
CA ARG A 86 -3.96 8.98 -14.38
C ARG A 86 -4.59 9.82 -13.27
N ARG A 87 -5.29 9.19 -12.31
CA ARG A 87 -5.90 9.91 -11.18
C ARG A 87 -4.86 10.50 -10.25
N VAL A 88 -3.75 9.80 -10.05
CA VAL A 88 -2.69 10.21 -9.12
C VAL A 88 -1.61 11.04 -9.83
N PHE A 89 -1.27 10.70 -11.07
CA PHE A 89 -0.19 11.28 -11.85
C PHE A 89 -0.68 11.78 -13.21
N THR A 90 -1.01 13.08 -13.29
CA THR A 90 -1.56 13.71 -14.51
C THR A 90 -0.59 13.70 -15.69
N ASN A 91 0.71 13.68 -15.44
CA ASN A 91 1.76 13.80 -16.45
C ASN A 91 2.08 12.46 -17.15
N ALA A 92 1.68 11.32 -16.54
CA ALA A 92 1.97 9.98 -17.03
C ALA A 92 1.16 9.56 -18.26
N MET A 93 0.24 10.42 -18.73
CA MET A 93 -0.71 10.12 -19.82
C MET A 93 -0.75 11.17 -20.93
N LEU A 94 0.29 12.00 -21.01
CA LEU A 94 0.42 12.94 -22.11
C LEU A 94 0.58 12.20 -23.45
N PRO A 95 0.22 12.81 -24.59
CA PRO A 95 0.52 12.26 -25.91
C PRO A 95 2.00 11.92 -26.02
N VAL A 96 2.36 10.85 -26.74
CA VAL A 96 3.75 10.36 -26.79
C VAL A 96 4.70 11.40 -27.40
N ASP A 97 4.20 12.30 -28.24
CA ASP A 97 4.94 13.44 -28.81
C ASP A 97 4.98 14.68 -27.91
N SER A 98 4.38 14.62 -26.72
CA SER A 98 4.52 15.69 -25.74
C SER A 98 5.94 15.68 -25.18
N PRO A 99 6.63 16.84 -25.13
CA PRO A 99 7.97 16.94 -24.54
C PRO A 99 7.97 16.63 -23.03
N GLN A 100 6.81 16.67 -22.40
CA GLN A 100 6.61 16.35 -20.98
C GLN A 100 6.15 14.91 -20.76
N TYR A 101 5.95 14.12 -21.83
CA TYR A 101 5.56 12.72 -21.69
C TYR A 101 6.69 11.95 -21.01
N ARG A 102 6.32 11.24 -19.95
CA ARG A 102 7.13 10.17 -19.38
C ARG A 102 6.26 8.98 -19.02
N PRO A 103 6.76 7.75 -19.20
CA PRO A 103 6.09 6.58 -18.66
C PRO A 103 6.06 6.67 -17.11
N PRO A 104 5.03 6.09 -16.46
CA PRO A 104 4.96 6.03 -15.01
C PRO A 104 6.06 5.14 -14.45
N THR A 105 6.65 5.52 -13.32
CA THR A 105 7.66 4.70 -12.63
C THR A 105 6.99 3.54 -11.88
N SER A 106 7.78 2.52 -11.51
CA SER A 106 7.28 1.40 -10.71
C SER A 106 6.64 1.86 -9.39
N GLU A 107 7.20 2.87 -8.74
CA GLU A 107 6.67 3.44 -7.49
C GLU A 107 5.29 4.08 -7.71
N GLU A 108 5.14 4.87 -8.79
CA GLU A 108 3.87 5.50 -9.14
C GLU A 108 2.78 4.47 -9.49
N VAL A 109 3.18 3.37 -10.13
CA VAL A 109 2.31 2.23 -10.41
C VAL A 109 1.87 1.56 -9.11
N LEU A 110 2.78 1.35 -8.16
CA LEU A 110 2.44 0.75 -6.86
C LEU A 110 1.52 1.65 -6.03
N GLU A 111 1.76 2.96 -6.01
CA GLU A 111 0.92 3.92 -5.30
C GLU A 111 -0.48 4.00 -5.92
N ALA A 112 -0.57 4.09 -7.25
CA ALA A 112 -1.85 4.06 -7.95
C ALA A 112 -2.62 2.76 -7.74
N PHE A 113 -1.91 1.62 -7.65
CA PHE A 113 -2.49 0.33 -7.33
C PHE A 113 -3.08 0.32 -5.93
N ALA A 114 -2.29 0.70 -4.91
CA ALA A 114 -2.74 0.77 -3.53
C ALA A 114 -3.97 1.67 -3.35
N ASN A 115 -3.95 2.87 -3.95
CA ASN A 115 -5.08 3.80 -3.93
C ASN A 115 -6.30 3.24 -4.67
N GLY A 116 -6.09 2.56 -5.79
CA GLY A 116 -7.16 1.98 -6.61
C GLY A 116 -7.83 0.77 -5.97
N LEU A 117 -7.12 -0.03 -5.17
CA LEU A 117 -7.66 -1.24 -4.54
C LEU A 117 -8.81 -0.96 -3.58
N HIS A 118 -8.82 0.21 -2.94
CA HIS A 118 -9.87 0.62 -2.02
C HIS A 118 -11.11 1.20 -2.73
N ASP A 119 -11.08 1.36 -4.06
CA ASP A 119 -12.26 1.77 -4.83
C ASP A 119 -13.30 0.64 -4.78
N GLN A 120 -14.46 0.90 -4.17
CA GLN A 120 -15.51 -0.11 -4.00
C GLN A 120 -16.03 -0.64 -5.35
N LYS A 121 -15.82 0.12 -6.44
CA LYS A 121 -16.30 -0.20 -7.80
C LYS A 121 -15.23 -0.83 -8.70
N VAL A 122 -14.27 -1.59 -8.16
CA VAL A 122 -13.34 -2.40 -8.99
C VAL A 122 -14.15 -3.48 -9.71
N SER A 123 -14.37 -3.27 -11.01
CA SER A 123 -15.09 -4.19 -11.91
C SER A 123 -14.17 -5.22 -12.59
N VAL A 124 -12.88 -5.23 -12.23
CA VAL A 124 -11.84 -6.06 -12.87
C VAL A 124 -11.36 -7.17 -11.93
N ASN A 125 -10.87 -8.27 -12.52
CA ASN A 125 -10.36 -9.41 -11.77
C ASN A 125 -9.08 -9.03 -11.01
N LEU A 126 -9.15 -9.01 -9.68
CA LEU A 126 -8.04 -8.65 -8.79
C LEU A 126 -6.80 -9.52 -9.00
N GLY A 127 -6.95 -10.81 -9.29
CA GLY A 127 -5.82 -11.70 -9.56
C GLY A 127 -5.03 -11.27 -10.80
N GLU A 128 -5.71 -10.84 -11.85
CA GLU A 128 -5.08 -10.34 -13.06
C GLU A 128 -4.41 -8.97 -12.85
N VAL A 129 -5.03 -8.09 -12.04
CA VAL A 129 -4.40 -6.81 -11.65
C VAL A 129 -3.10 -7.07 -10.89
N VAL A 130 -3.13 -7.97 -9.91
CA VAL A 130 -1.95 -8.32 -9.09
C VAL A 130 -0.85 -8.93 -9.95
N ALA A 131 -1.20 -9.85 -10.86
CA ALA A 131 -0.24 -10.43 -11.80
C ALA A 131 0.42 -9.36 -12.68
N LEU A 132 -0.35 -8.40 -13.20
CA LEU A 132 0.16 -7.28 -13.99
C LEU A 132 1.14 -6.41 -13.18
N VAL A 133 0.76 -6.05 -11.94
CA VAL A 133 1.60 -5.23 -11.05
C VAL A 133 2.89 -5.96 -10.69
N ASN A 134 2.81 -7.24 -10.33
CA ASN A 134 3.98 -8.06 -10.03
C ASN A 134 4.95 -8.15 -11.23
N GLN A 135 4.41 -8.33 -12.44
CA GLN A 135 5.22 -8.39 -13.65
C GLN A 135 5.94 -7.05 -13.95
N CYS A 136 5.19 -5.94 -13.82
CA CYS A 136 5.64 -4.59 -14.13
C CYS A 136 6.64 -4.06 -13.10
N CYS A 137 6.29 -4.16 -11.81
CA CYS A 137 7.04 -3.57 -10.70
C CYS A 137 8.04 -4.54 -10.05
N LYS A 138 8.12 -5.79 -10.53
CA LYS A 138 8.96 -6.86 -9.96
C LYS A 138 8.64 -7.15 -8.48
N THR A 139 7.35 -7.10 -8.13
CA THR A 139 6.83 -7.43 -6.80
C THR A 139 6.28 -8.86 -6.75
N SER A 140 5.92 -9.31 -5.54
CA SER A 140 5.39 -10.65 -5.28
C SER A 140 4.14 -10.60 -4.39
N PHE A 141 3.18 -9.73 -4.70
CA PHE A 141 1.91 -9.68 -3.97
C PHE A 141 1.08 -10.92 -4.22
N ASP A 142 0.44 -11.43 -3.17
CA ASP A 142 -0.63 -12.42 -3.28
C ASP A 142 -1.97 -11.71 -3.49
N ALA A 143 -2.78 -12.22 -4.43
CA ALA A 143 -4.13 -11.73 -4.66
C ALA A 143 -5.05 -11.94 -3.45
N ALA A 144 -4.84 -12.99 -2.66
CA ALA A 144 -5.59 -13.22 -1.44
C ALA A 144 -5.32 -12.10 -0.41
N ASP A 145 -4.06 -11.79 -0.14
CA ASP A 145 -3.65 -10.71 0.77
C ASP A 145 -4.19 -9.35 0.31
N VAL A 146 -4.07 -9.07 -0.98
CA VAL A 146 -4.62 -7.85 -1.59
C VAL A 146 -6.15 -7.77 -1.45
N MET A 147 -6.87 -8.89 -1.48
CA MET A 147 -8.30 -8.91 -1.20
C MET A 147 -8.59 -8.51 0.27
N TRP A 148 -7.78 -9.00 1.22
CA TRP A 148 -7.89 -8.59 2.62
C TRP A 148 -7.58 -7.10 2.80
N TRP A 149 -6.62 -6.56 2.04
CA TRP A 149 -6.31 -5.12 2.00
C TRP A 149 -7.49 -4.31 1.49
N ARG A 150 -8.11 -4.74 0.38
CA ARG A 150 -9.31 -4.11 -0.19
C ARG A 150 -10.46 -4.07 0.81
N LEU A 151 -10.68 -5.16 1.55
CA LEU A 151 -11.71 -5.24 2.59
C LEU A 151 -11.38 -4.40 3.85
N GLY A 152 -10.22 -3.73 3.88
CA GLY A 152 -9.80 -2.89 5.00
C GLY A 152 -9.48 -3.69 6.27
N LEU A 153 -9.27 -5.01 6.14
CA LEU A 153 -9.12 -5.90 7.29
C LEU A 153 -7.78 -5.74 8.00
N GLU A 154 -6.82 -5.06 7.38
CA GLU A 154 -5.59 -4.61 8.05
C GLU A 154 -5.81 -3.38 8.93
N ARG A 155 -6.55 -2.37 8.45
CA ARG A 155 -6.92 -1.21 9.28
C ARG A 155 -7.78 -1.66 10.46
N ARG A 156 -8.77 -2.52 10.21
CA ARG A 156 -9.62 -3.08 11.26
C ARG A 156 -8.83 -3.89 12.28
N ARG A 157 -7.88 -4.75 11.85
CA ARG A 157 -6.99 -5.47 12.77
C ARG A 157 -6.05 -4.54 13.54
N THR A 158 -5.61 -3.44 12.92
CA THR A 158 -4.75 -2.45 13.57
C THR A 158 -5.53 -1.69 14.65
N GLU A 159 -6.74 -1.24 14.33
CA GLU A 159 -7.67 -0.60 15.27
C GLU A 159 -8.04 -1.55 16.43
N GLU A 160 -8.37 -2.81 16.13
CA GLU A 160 -8.66 -3.84 17.14
C GLU A 160 -7.45 -4.11 18.05
N ARG A 161 -6.25 -4.13 17.47
CA ARG A 161 -4.99 -4.28 18.21
C ARG A 161 -4.74 -3.09 19.14
N GLU A 162 -4.91 -1.86 18.65
CA GLU A 162 -4.76 -0.66 19.47
C GLU A 162 -5.73 -0.66 20.65
N VAL A 163 -7.00 -0.98 20.42
CA VAL A 163 -8.02 -1.08 21.48
C VAL A 163 -7.64 -2.13 22.53
N CYS A 164 -7.15 -3.31 22.10
CA CYS A 164 -6.69 -4.35 23.01
C CYS A 164 -5.46 -3.91 23.83
N LEU A 165 -4.48 -3.26 23.20
CA LEU A 165 -3.29 -2.76 23.87
C LEU A 165 -3.63 -1.66 24.89
N SER A 166 -4.53 -0.74 24.56
CA SER A 166 -5.00 0.29 25.49
C SER A 166 -5.70 -0.32 26.71
N ARG A 167 -6.53 -1.35 26.52
CA ARG A 167 -7.19 -2.08 27.62
C ARG A 167 -6.18 -2.79 28.53
N LEU A 168 -5.20 -3.46 27.94
CA LEU A 168 -4.12 -4.10 28.69
C LEU A 168 -3.30 -3.08 29.49
N GLY A 169 -2.96 -1.94 28.88
CA GLY A 169 -2.26 -0.85 29.56
C GLY A 169 -3.04 -0.31 30.76
N GLY A 170 -4.35 -0.10 30.62
CA GLY A 170 -5.22 0.30 31.73
C GLY A 170 -5.29 -0.73 32.85
N ALA A 171 -5.44 -2.01 32.52
CA ALA A 171 -5.46 -3.10 33.50
C ALA A 171 -4.13 -3.23 34.25
N MET A 172 -2.99 -3.13 33.55
CA MET A 172 -1.66 -3.11 34.17
C MET A 172 -1.48 -1.91 35.09
N GLY A 173 -1.94 -0.72 34.69
CA GLY A 173 -1.91 0.48 35.54
C GLY A 173 -2.68 0.27 36.86
N ASN A 174 -3.87 -0.33 36.78
CA ASN A 174 -4.67 -0.64 37.97
C ASN A 174 -3.98 -1.68 38.87
N LEU A 175 -3.39 -2.72 38.29
CA LEU A 175 -2.65 -3.73 39.06
C LEU A 175 -1.43 -3.13 39.78
N LEU A 176 -0.69 -2.26 39.10
CA LEU A 176 0.46 -1.56 39.71
C LEU A 176 0.01 -0.63 40.84
N ALA A 177 -1.09 0.11 40.65
CA ALA A 177 -1.65 0.97 41.68
C ALA A 177 -2.12 0.18 42.91
N GLU A 178 -2.76 -0.97 42.70
CA GLU A 178 -3.23 -1.82 43.79
C GLU A 178 -2.07 -2.49 44.53
N ARG A 179 -1.05 -2.96 43.80
CA ARG A 179 0.20 -3.44 44.40
C ARG A 179 0.85 -2.36 45.26
N GLN A 180 0.96 -1.13 44.75
CA GLN A 180 1.53 -0.01 45.49
C GLN A 180 0.73 0.28 46.77
N ARG A 181 -0.61 0.19 46.73
CA ARG A 181 -1.46 0.34 47.92
C ARG A 181 -1.20 -0.76 48.93
N GLN A 182 -1.12 -2.01 48.50
CA GLN A 182 -0.83 -3.13 49.39
C GLN A 182 0.56 -3.01 50.03
N GLU A 183 1.57 -2.60 49.26
CA GLU A 183 2.91 -2.35 49.78
C GLU A 183 2.91 -1.21 50.81
N VAL A 184 2.17 -0.12 50.56
CA VAL A 184 1.99 0.98 51.55
C VAL A 184 1.28 0.48 52.81
N GLU A 185 0.19 -0.29 52.69
CA GLU A 185 -0.53 -0.83 53.85
C GLU A 185 0.30 -1.84 54.65
N ALA A 186 1.14 -2.64 53.98
CA ALA A 186 2.03 -3.61 54.61
C ALA A 186 3.20 -2.95 55.37
N ARG A 187 3.68 -1.78 54.90
CA ARG A 187 4.71 -0.99 55.60
C ARG A 187 4.20 -0.31 56.87
N LYS A 188 2.88 -0.11 56.99
CA LYS A 188 2.32 0.54 58.17
C LYS A 188 2.49 -0.33 59.42
N VAL A 189 2.96 0.29 60.48
CA VAL A 189 3.13 -0.32 61.81
C VAL A 189 2.20 0.33 62.83
N TRP A 190 1.94 -0.36 63.92
CA TRP A 190 1.18 0.16 65.04
C TRP A 190 2.07 0.96 65.99
N LEU A 191 1.69 2.21 66.27
CA LEU A 191 2.26 3.06 67.32
C LEU A 191 1.14 3.42 68.31
N GLY A 192 1.00 2.61 69.36
CA GLY A 192 -0.15 2.72 70.27
C GLY A 192 -1.46 2.46 69.53
N PRO A 193 -2.50 3.32 69.67
CA PRO A 193 -3.78 3.13 68.98
C PRO A 193 -3.76 3.55 67.49
N TRP A 194 -2.62 4.03 66.96
CA TRP A 194 -2.52 4.57 65.60
C TRP A 194 -1.75 3.64 64.66
N ARG A 195 -2.21 3.51 63.40
CA ARG A 195 -1.52 2.77 62.33
C ARG A 195 -0.90 3.74 61.34
N VAL A 196 0.42 3.80 61.29
CA VAL A 196 1.17 4.81 60.54
C VAL A 196 2.24 4.20 59.66
N ASP A 197 2.54 4.87 58.55
CA ASP A 197 3.69 4.55 57.69
C ASP A 197 4.92 5.30 58.23
N PRO A 198 5.94 4.60 58.77
CA PRO A 198 7.11 5.22 59.36
C PRO A 198 7.89 6.12 58.40
N GLU A 199 7.88 5.81 57.10
CA GLU A 199 8.64 6.55 56.08
C GLU A 199 7.98 7.89 55.73
N ARG A 200 6.67 8.03 56.00
CA ARG A 200 5.88 9.22 55.67
C ARG A 200 5.46 10.03 56.91
N LEU A 201 5.86 9.59 58.11
CA LEU A 201 5.48 10.25 59.35
C LEU A 201 6.39 11.47 59.61
N THR A 202 5.85 12.67 59.43
CA THR A 202 6.57 13.93 59.67
C THR A 202 6.27 14.53 61.05
N GLU A 203 5.14 14.17 61.67
CA GLU A 203 4.68 14.68 62.96
C GLU A 203 4.16 13.53 63.84
N CYS A 204 4.32 13.67 65.16
CA CYS A 204 3.80 12.70 66.12
C CYS A 204 2.25 12.75 66.16
N PRO A 205 1.55 11.62 65.95
CA PRO A 205 0.08 11.60 65.93
C PRO A 205 -0.57 11.88 67.31
N CYS A 206 0.20 11.77 68.40
CA CYS A 206 -0.30 12.02 69.77
C CYS A 206 -0.22 13.50 70.17
N CYS A 207 0.88 14.18 69.85
CA CYS A 207 1.16 15.56 70.31
C CYS A 207 1.38 16.58 69.19
N ARG A 208 1.31 16.18 67.92
CA ARG A 208 1.53 17.01 66.70
C ARG A 208 2.87 17.77 66.67
N GLN A 209 3.86 17.27 67.38
CA GLN A 209 5.23 17.80 67.29
C GLN A 209 5.94 17.20 66.08
N GLU A 210 6.70 18.02 65.35
CA GLU A 210 7.53 17.57 64.23
C GLU A 210 8.60 16.57 64.68
N ILE A 211 8.76 15.49 63.91
CA ILE A 211 9.72 14.43 64.21
C ILE A 211 11.07 14.81 63.62
N ALA A 212 11.91 15.44 64.44
CA ALA A 212 13.29 15.74 64.08
C ALA A 212 14.12 14.44 64.10
N SER A 213 14.31 13.83 62.93
CA SER A 213 15.20 12.70 62.59
C SER A 213 14.59 11.28 62.54
N GLN A 214 14.79 10.63 61.39
CA GLN A 214 14.36 9.25 61.05
C GLN A 214 15.05 8.14 61.87
N SER A 215 16.03 8.47 62.73
CA SER A 215 16.84 7.48 63.46
C SER A 215 16.20 6.96 64.76
N VAL A 216 15.11 7.57 65.24
CA VAL A 216 14.53 7.27 66.56
C VAL A 216 13.60 6.04 66.57
N PHE A 217 13.12 5.57 65.41
CA PHE A 217 12.19 4.42 65.32
C PHE A 217 12.83 3.03 65.52
N SER A 218 14.15 2.94 65.66
CA SER A 218 14.87 1.66 65.80
C SER A 218 14.96 1.13 67.25
N GLN A 219 14.50 1.89 68.25
CA GLN A 219 14.57 1.50 69.66
C GLN A 219 13.17 1.50 70.30
N GLY A 220 12.35 0.49 70.01
CA GLY A 220 11.06 0.39 70.68
C GLY A 220 10.10 -0.70 70.26
N VAL A 221 10.49 -1.67 69.42
CA VAL A 221 9.62 -2.83 69.14
C VAL A 221 9.88 -3.91 70.19
N ARG A 222 9.15 -3.85 71.31
CA ARG A 222 8.98 -5.05 72.15
C ARG A 222 7.91 -5.92 71.48
N ALA A 223 8.32 -7.09 71.00
CA ALA A 223 7.40 -8.17 70.69
C ALA A 223 6.69 -8.59 71.98
N GLY A 224 5.36 -8.55 71.96
CA GLY A 224 4.44 -9.04 72.98
C GLY A 224 3.15 -9.45 72.30
#